data_AF-A0A673I5X8-F1
#
_entry.id   AF-A0A673I5X8-F1
#
_cell.length_a   1.000
_cell.length_b   1.000
_cell.length_c   1.000
_cell.angle_alpha   90.00
_cell.angle_beta   90.00
_cell.angle_gamma   90.00
#
_symmetry.space_group_name_H-M   'P 1'
#
loop_
_entity.id
_entity.type
_entity.pdbx_description
1 polymer ?
#
loop_
_entity_poly.entity_id
_entity_poly.type
_entity_poly.pdbx_seq_one_letter_code
_entity_poly.pdbx_strand_id
1 'polypeptide(L)'
;MYEVLHEVLCVLFLCHFPNKAMPSTGILPWIQGIFCNANNPCFQHPTRGESPGLVSNYNNSILARFWVDAQELLFEDTEFLQLGRLWWELVSMSNFMDTLWTNPELIAGQCEVEDILKDDETLTSYLLRDVPLTESVVDQLVRSQIRPEQFAYGVPDLHLKDIACSQTLLERFLIFPSHWGLYAVRNAMCVLTPQRLQIIEDKFYASLDFFKLFRLVTCQWTLQNAWSRDTFLKDEL
;
A
#
# COMPACT_ATOMS: atom_id res chain seq x y z
N MET A 1 -10.18 65.87 -45.42
CA MET A 1 -9.66 65.77 -44.04
C MET A 1 -10.78 65.28 -43.10
N TYR A 2 -11.46 64.19 -43.49
CA TYR A 2 -12.57 63.57 -42.77
C TYR A 2 -12.25 62.09 -42.45
N GLU A 3 -10.97 61.74 -42.45
CA GLU A 3 -10.49 60.36 -42.42
C GLU A 3 -9.46 60.12 -41.30
N VAL A 4 -9.25 61.12 -40.42
CA VAL A 4 -8.33 61.02 -39.26
C VAL A 4 -9.09 61.09 -37.92
N LEU A 5 -10.40 61.37 -37.93
CA LEU A 5 -11.20 61.44 -36.70
C LEU A 5 -11.86 60.10 -36.30
N HIS A 6 -11.63 59.02 -37.07
CA HIS A 6 -12.21 57.71 -36.78
C HIS A 6 -11.25 56.78 -36.00
N GLU A 7 -9.96 57.15 -35.86
CA GLU A 7 -8.97 56.37 -35.09
C GLU A 7 -8.71 56.89 -33.67
N VAL A 8 -9.22 58.07 -33.29
CA VAL A 8 -8.93 58.67 -31.97
C VAL A 8 -10.06 58.47 -30.95
N LEU A 9 -11.15 57.80 -31.34
CA LEU A 9 -12.24 57.43 -30.42
C LEU A 9 -12.17 55.96 -30.01
N CYS A 10 -11.00 55.46 -29.61
CA CYS A 10 -10.95 54.34 -28.66
C CYS A 10 -11.43 54.90 -27.32
N VAL A 11 -12.75 55.05 -27.18
CA VAL A 11 -13.42 55.42 -25.93
C VAL A 11 -12.84 54.53 -24.85
N LEU A 12 -12.24 55.15 -23.84
CA LEU A 12 -11.72 54.51 -22.64
C LEU A 12 -12.91 53.90 -21.88
N PHE A 13 -13.39 52.72 -22.29
CA PHE A 13 -14.32 51.95 -21.48
C PHE A 13 -13.57 51.50 -20.23
N LEU A 14 -14.04 51.94 -19.06
CA LEU A 14 -13.53 51.46 -17.78
C LEU A 14 -13.78 49.96 -17.71
N CYS A 15 -12.69 49.19 -17.76
CA CYS A 15 -12.72 47.74 -17.76
C CYS A 15 -12.61 47.21 -16.33
N HIS A 16 -13.62 46.45 -15.89
CA HIS A 16 -13.66 45.83 -14.58
C HIS A 16 -13.38 44.33 -14.70
N PHE A 17 -12.52 43.82 -13.82
CA PHE A 17 -12.08 42.42 -13.84
C PHE A 17 -12.58 41.67 -12.61
N PRO A 18 -12.98 40.40 -12.75
CA PRO A 18 -13.32 39.58 -11.60
C PRO A 18 -12.08 39.30 -10.75
N ASN A 19 -12.27 39.25 -9.43
CA ASN A 19 -11.22 38.85 -8.49
C ASN A 19 -10.80 37.38 -8.71
N LYS A 20 -9.50 37.11 -8.57
CA LYS A 20 -8.95 35.75 -8.58
C LYS A 20 -8.52 35.37 -7.17
N ALA A 21 -8.97 34.22 -6.70
CA ALA A 21 -8.52 33.67 -5.43
C ALA A 21 -7.09 33.15 -5.58
N MET A 22 -6.28 33.30 -4.53
CA MET A 22 -4.97 32.64 -4.40
C MET A 22 -5.17 31.25 -3.78
N PRO A 23 -4.23 30.30 -3.99
CA PRO A 23 -4.29 28.98 -3.34
C PRO A 23 -4.44 29.04 -1.82
N SER A 24 -3.85 30.06 -1.20
CA SER A 24 -3.90 30.32 0.25
C SER A 24 -5.28 30.71 0.78
N THR A 25 -6.20 31.18 -0.08
CA THR A 25 -7.60 31.51 0.27
C THR A 25 -8.52 30.27 0.16
N GLY A 26 -7.97 29.13 -0.25
CA GLY A 26 -8.68 27.87 -0.46
C GLY A 26 -8.48 27.32 -1.88
N ILE A 27 -8.20 26.02 -1.98
CA ILE A 27 -7.91 25.34 -3.26
C ILE A 27 -9.12 25.37 -4.20
N LEU A 28 -10.34 25.19 -3.67
CA LEU A 28 -11.56 25.20 -4.47
C LEU A 28 -11.86 26.58 -5.09
N PRO A 29 -11.90 27.70 -4.34
CA PRO A 29 -12.01 29.04 -4.92
C PRO A 29 -10.90 29.36 -5.94
N TRP A 30 -9.67 28.87 -5.70
CA TRP A 30 -8.54 29.07 -6.61
C TRP A 30 -8.74 28.34 -7.95
N ILE A 31 -9.07 27.05 -7.93
CA ILE A 31 -9.33 26.25 -9.14
C ILE A 31 -10.54 26.80 -9.90
N GLN A 32 -11.62 27.16 -9.19
CA GLN A 32 -12.78 27.80 -9.80
C GLN A 32 -12.42 29.12 -10.49
N GLY A 33 -11.54 29.92 -9.89
CA GLY A 33 -11.01 31.14 -10.51
C GLY A 33 -10.26 30.87 -11.82
N ILE A 34 -9.53 29.76 -11.92
CA ILE A 34 -8.86 29.34 -13.15
C ILE A 34 -9.89 28.96 -14.21
N PHE A 35 -10.82 28.05 -13.91
CA PHE A 35 -11.76 27.57 -14.92
C PHE A 35 -12.82 28.59 -15.34
N CYS A 36 -13.34 29.38 -14.40
CA CYS A 36 -14.43 30.32 -14.69
C CYS A 36 -13.93 31.66 -15.25
N ASN A 37 -12.72 32.10 -14.88
CA ASN A 37 -12.20 33.43 -15.21
C ASN A 37 -10.82 33.41 -15.92
N ALA A 38 -10.42 32.29 -16.52
CA ALA A 38 -9.13 32.18 -17.26
C ALA A 38 -8.97 33.24 -18.35
N ASN A 39 -10.04 33.52 -19.10
CA ASN A 39 -9.99 34.39 -20.27
C ASN A 39 -10.09 35.89 -19.93
N ASN A 40 -10.12 36.24 -18.64
CA ASN A 40 -10.22 37.61 -18.12
C ASN A 40 -11.21 38.49 -18.90
N PRO A 41 -12.50 38.12 -18.96
CA PRO A 41 -13.49 38.92 -19.66
C PRO A 41 -13.56 40.32 -19.03
N CYS A 42 -13.58 41.33 -19.90
CA CYS A 42 -13.70 42.72 -19.51
C CYS A 42 -15.17 43.11 -19.33
N PHE A 43 -15.57 43.54 -18.14
CA PHE A 43 -16.93 44.01 -17.87
C PHE A 43 -16.99 45.54 -17.86
N GLN A 44 -18.10 46.12 -18.37
CA GLN A 44 -18.32 47.57 -18.38
C GLN A 44 -18.83 48.13 -17.03
N HIS A 45 -19.09 47.26 -16.05
CA HIS A 45 -19.63 47.60 -14.74
C HIS A 45 -18.79 46.93 -13.64
N PRO A 46 -18.64 47.55 -12.45
CA PRO A 46 -17.84 46.99 -11.37
C PRO A 46 -18.32 45.60 -10.99
N THR A 47 -17.38 44.66 -10.89
CA THR A 47 -17.72 43.29 -10.50
C THR A 47 -18.04 43.24 -9.01
N ARG A 48 -18.85 42.27 -8.59
CA ARG A 48 -19.23 42.12 -7.16
C ARG A 48 -18.01 42.01 -6.22
N GLY A 49 -16.87 41.53 -6.72
CA GLY A 49 -15.62 41.41 -5.98
C GLY A 49 -14.82 42.71 -5.81
N GLU A 50 -15.21 43.81 -6.47
CA GLU A 50 -14.56 45.13 -6.35
C GLU A 50 -15.23 46.01 -5.29
N SER A 51 -16.36 45.57 -4.73
CA SER A 51 -17.05 46.28 -3.64
C SER A 51 -16.41 45.97 -2.28
N PRO A 52 -16.19 46.96 -1.40
CA PRO A 52 -15.58 46.74 -0.09
C PRO A 52 -16.36 45.71 0.73
N GLY A 53 -15.66 44.70 1.28
CA GLY A 53 -16.24 43.68 2.15
C GLY A 53 -16.98 42.54 1.43
N LEU A 54 -17.04 42.55 0.09
CA LEU A 54 -17.68 41.48 -0.68
C LEU A 54 -16.63 40.74 -1.53
N VAL A 55 -16.23 39.55 -1.05
CA VAL A 55 -15.38 38.64 -1.83
C VAL A 55 -16.29 37.75 -2.68
N SER A 56 -15.93 37.51 -3.95
CA SER A 56 -16.70 36.61 -4.82
C SER A 56 -16.94 35.27 -4.12
N ASN A 57 -18.21 35.02 -3.82
CA ASN A 57 -18.66 33.89 -3.02
C ASN A 57 -19.21 32.81 -3.95
N TYR A 58 -18.47 31.71 -4.07
CA TYR A 58 -18.80 30.58 -4.94
C TYR A 58 -19.57 29.45 -4.22
N ASN A 59 -20.05 29.67 -2.99
CA ASN A 59 -20.70 28.64 -2.17
C ASN A 59 -21.95 28.00 -2.84
N ASN A 60 -22.61 28.71 -3.77
CA ASN A 60 -23.77 28.20 -4.51
C ASN A 60 -23.44 27.62 -5.89
N SER A 61 -22.17 27.49 -6.25
CA SER A 61 -21.77 26.82 -7.49
C SER A 61 -22.00 25.31 -7.39
N ILE A 62 -22.33 24.66 -8.52
CA ILE A 62 -22.48 23.19 -8.60
C ILE A 62 -21.20 22.51 -8.11
N LEU A 63 -20.03 23.08 -8.45
CA LEU A 63 -18.74 22.55 -8.03
C LEU A 63 -18.48 22.71 -6.52
N ALA A 64 -18.96 23.78 -5.88
CA ALA A 64 -18.86 23.92 -4.43
C ALA A 64 -19.78 22.94 -3.69
N ARG A 65 -21.00 22.73 -4.19
CA ARG A 65 -21.91 21.70 -3.65
C ARG A 65 -21.34 20.30 -3.81
N PHE A 66 -20.87 19.98 -5.02
CA PHE A 66 -20.18 18.72 -5.29
C PHE A 66 -18.96 18.50 -4.38
N TRP A 67 -18.18 19.55 -4.11
CA TRP A 67 -17.03 19.45 -3.21
C TRP A 67 -17.44 19.19 -1.77
N VAL A 68 -18.48 19.86 -1.27
CA VAL A 68 -19.02 19.62 0.07
C VAL A 68 -19.62 18.21 0.16
N ASP A 69 -20.45 17.80 -0.81
CA ASP A 69 -21.04 16.47 -0.87
C ASP A 69 -19.97 15.37 -0.97
N ALA A 70 -18.92 15.59 -1.76
CA ALA A 70 -17.78 14.69 -1.84
C ALA A 70 -16.98 14.67 -0.53
N GLN A 71 -16.81 15.81 0.13
CA GLN A 71 -16.11 15.86 1.41
C GLN A 71 -16.92 15.16 2.52
N GLU A 72 -18.24 15.28 2.51
CA GLU A 72 -19.14 14.60 3.44
C GLU A 72 -19.10 13.08 3.22
N LEU A 73 -19.21 12.62 1.97
CA LEU A 73 -19.06 11.20 1.61
C LEU A 73 -17.65 10.64 1.85
N LEU A 74 -16.60 11.45 1.68
CA LEU A 74 -15.20 11.00 1.83
C LEU A 74 -14.66 11.14 3.27
N PHE A 75 -15.25 11.98 4.13
CA PHE A 75 -14.65 12.28 5.44
C PHE A 75 -15.59 12.10 6.64
N GLU A 76 -16.90 11.87 6.42
CA GLU A 76 -17.86 11.66 7.53
C GLU A 76 -18.20 10.18 7.75
N ASP A 77 -17.98 9.31 6.77
CA ASP A 77 -18.23 7.88 6.91
C ASP A 77 -17.10 7.14 7.63
N THR A 78 -17.45 6.40 8.69
CA THR A 78 -16.55 5.49 9.44
C THR A 78 -15.88 4.41 8.58
N GLU A 79 -16.33 4.23 7.33
CA GLU A 79 -15.69 3.37 6.34
C GLU A 79 -14.33 3.91 5.86
N PHE A 80 -14.02 5.20 6.02
CA PHE A 80 -12.74 5.75 5.56
C PHE A 80 -11.54 5.25 6.36
N LEU A 81 -11.73 4.88 7.63
CA LEU A 81 -10.71 4.17 8.42
C LEU A 81 -10.44 2.77 7.85
N GLN A 82 -11.48 2.11 7.33
CA GLN A 82 -11.35 0.80 6.68
C GLN A 82 -10.73 0.93 5.28
N LEU A 83 -11.12 1.93 4.49
CA LEU A 83 -10.49 2.27 3.21
C LEU A 83 -9.02 2.66 3.40
N GLY A 84 -8.69 3.43 4.44
CA GLY A 84 -7.31 3.76 4.79
C GLY A 84 -6.50 2.51 5.13
N ARG A 85 -7.05 1.59 5.94
CA ARG A 85 -6.41 0.30 6.23
C ARG A 85 -6.22 -0.53 4.96
N LEU A 86 -7.26 -0.69 4.14
CA LEU A 86 -7.19 -1.42 2.87
C LEU A 86 -6.19 -0.81 1.90
N TRP A 87 -6.10 0.52 1.86
CA TRP A 87 -5.11 1.25 1.09
C TRP A 87 -3.69 0.94 1.56
N TRP A 88 -3.44 0.94 2.87
CA TRP A 88 -2.15 0.53 3.43
C TRP A 88 -1.80 -0.92 3.10
N GLU A 89 -2.75 -1.85 3.19
CA GLU A 89 -2.52 -3.24 2.80
C GLU A 89 -2.20 -3.37 1.31
N LEU A 90 -2.93 -2.65 0.44
CA LEU A 90 -2.67 -2.63 -1.01
C LEU A 90 -1.31 -2.06 -1.35
N VAL A 91 -0.90 -0.98 -0.68
CA VAL A 91 0.44 -0.39 -0.86
C VAL A 91 1.52 -1.34 -0.36
N SER A 92 1.31 -1.99 0.80
CA SER A 92 2.25 -2.98 1.32
C SER A 92 2.41 -4.17 0.37
N MET A 93 1.31 -4.69 -0.16
CA MET A 93 1.30 -5.73 -1.17
C MET A 93 2.01 -5.29 -2.44
N SER A 94 1.74 -4.09 -2.94
CA SER A 94 2.39 -3.55 -4.14
C SER A 94 3.90 -3.43 -3.96
N ASN A 95 4.36 -2.90 -2.82
CA ASN A 95 5.79 -2.76 -2.51
C ASN A 95 6.47 -4.12 -2.34
N PHE A 96 5.79 -5.07 -1.68
CA PHE A 96 6.25 -6.44 -1.54
C PHE A 96 6.44 -7.10 -2.92
N MET A 97 5.42 -7.03 -3.78
CA MET A 97 5.50 -7.57 -5.13
C MET A 97 6.62 -6.89 -5.93
N ASP A 98 6.68 -5.55 -5.96
CA ASP A 98 7.73 -4.82 -6.67
C ASP A 98 9.15 -5.23 -6.22
N THR A 99 9.34 -5.43 -4.91
CA THR A 99 10.60 -5.90 -4.35
C THR A 99 10.89 -7.35 -4.73
N LEU A 100 9.89 -8.25 -4.75
CA LEU A 100 10.06 -9.62 -5.24
C LEU A 100 10.51 -9.67 -6.71
N TRP A 101 9.95 -8.82 -7.56
CA TRP A 101 10.26 -8.78 -8.99
C TRP A 101 11.63 -8.14 -9.26
N THR A 102 11.98 -7.09 -8.51
CA THR A 102 13.18 -6.29 -8.79
C THR A 102 14.41 -6.81 -8.06
N ASN A 103 14.26 -7.21 -6.79
CA ASN A 103 15.36 -7.63 -5.91
C ASN A 103 14.94 -8.79 -4.99
N PRO A 104 14.73 -10.01 -5.52
CA PRO A 104 14.26 -11.16 -4.73
C PRO A 104 15.19 -11.54 -3.58
N GLU A 105 16.50 -11.29 -3.73
CA GLU A 105 17.53 -11.55 -2.70
C GLU A 105 17.31 -10.75 -1.40
N LEU A 106 16.60 -9.62 -1.46
CA LEU A 106 16.32 -8.81 -0.26
C LEU A 106 15.25 -9.43 0.65
N ILE A 107 14.44 -10.36 0.14
CA ILE A 107 13.33 -10.97 0.88
C ILE A 107 13.62 -12.45 1.18
N ALA A 108 14.54 -13.06 0.42
CA ALA A 108 14.97 -14.45 0.63
C ALA A 108 15.49 -14.66 2.06
N GLY A 109 14.85 -15.55 2.82
CA GLY A 109 15.28 -15.92 4.17
C GLY A 109 15.01 -14.89 5.27
N GLN A 110 14.25 -13.81 5.00
CA GLN A 110 13.96 -12.79 6.02
C GLN A 110 12.66 -13.03 6.80
N CYS A 111 11.90 -14.05 6.44
CA CYS A 111 10.59 -14.33 7.02
C CYS A 111 10.58 -15.76 7.53
N GLU A 112 10.27 -15.97 8.80
CA GLU A 112 10.05 -17.30 9.35
C GLU A 112 8.61 -17.77 9.09
N VAL A 113 8.36 -19.08 9.19
CA VAL A 113 7.01 -19.61 9.08
C VAL A 113 6.12 -19.09 10.23
N GLU A 114 6.67 -18.82 11.42
CA GLU A 114 5.91 -18.16 12.50
C GLU A 114 5.41 -16.76 12.13
N ASP A 115 6.21 -15.98 11.41
CA ASP A 115 5.88 -14.59 11.08
C ASP A 115 4.66 -14.45 10.16
N ILE A 116 4.35 -15.50 9.40
CA ILE A 116 3.25 -15.54 8.43
C ILE A 116 2.00 -16.25 8.96
N LEU A 117 2.06 -16.87 10.14
CA LEU A 117 0.91 -17.53 10.76
C LEU A 117 0.04 -16.51 11.50
N LYS A 118 -1.27 -16.76 11.57
CA LYS A 118 -2.20 -16.00 12.42
C LYS A 118 -1.80 -16.15 13.89
N ASP A 119 -2.11 -15.16 14.73
CA ASP A 119 -1.75 -15.19 16.16
C ASP A 119 -2.54 -16.26 16.96
N ASP A 120 -3.67 -16.73 16.42
CA ASP A 120 -4.53 -17.78 16.98
C ASP A 120 -4.45 -19.07 16.15
N GLU A 121 -3.27 -19.43 15.64
CA GLU A 121 -3.16 -20.56 14.73
C GLU A 121 -3.44 -21.91 15.42
N THR A 122 -4.20 -22.76 14.73
CA THR A 122 -4.50 -24.11 15.21
C THR A 122 -3.50 -25.16 14.69
N LEU A 123 -2.61 -24.76 13.77
CA LEU A 123 -1.63 -25.64 13.12
C LEU A 123 -0.67 -26.28 14.12
N THR A 124 0.02 -25.47 14.92
CA THR A 124 1.03 -25.92 15.89
C THR A 124 0.44 -26.94 16.85
N SER A 125 -0.76 -26.66 17.36
CA SER A 125 -1.49 -27.57 18.26
C SER A 125 -1.90 -28.89 17.58
N TYR A 126 -2.30 -28.84 16.31
CA TYR A 126 -2.69 -30.02 15.53
C TYR A 126 -1.49 -30.92 15.22
N LEU A 127 -0.35 -30.33 14.86
CA LEU A 127 0.89 -31.07 14.58
C LEU A 127 1.40 -31.84 15.81
N LEU A 128 1.24 -31.28 17.01
CA LEU A 128 1.66 -31.90 18.27
C LEU A 128 0.67 -32.98 18.76
N ARG A 129 -0.65 -32.74 18.62
CA ARG A 129 -1.67 -33.62 19.21
C ARG A 129 -2.13 -34.73 18.27
N ASP A 130 -2.41 -34.40 17.01
CA ASP A 130 -3.11 -35.29 16.07
C ASP A 130 -2.16 -35.96 15.06
N VAL A 131 -1.02 -35.34 14.75
CA VAL A 131 0.04 -35.87 13.85
C VAL A 131 1.20 -36.55 14.60
N PRO A 132 1.09 -36.66 15.93
CA PRO A 132 2.18 -36.62 16.94
C PRO A 132 3.60 -36.37 16.41
N LEU A 133 3.86 -35.18 15.85
CA LEU A 133 5.24 -34.73 15.64
C LEU A 133 5.87 -34.36 16.99
N THR A 134 7.19 -34.56 17.12
CA THR A 134 7.91 -34.11 18.32
C THR A 134 7.98 -32.59 18.36
N GLU A 135 8.00 -32.01 19.56
CA GLU A 135 8.10 -30.55 19.75
C GLU A 135 9.30 -29.96 19.03
N SER A 136 10.43 -30.67 19.02
CA SER A 136 11.63 -30.29 18.27
C SER A 136 11.40 -30.20 16.76
N VAL A 137 10.60 -31.09 16.17
CA VAL A 137 10.32 -31.09 14.73
C VAL A 137 9.39 -29.93 14.37
N VAL A 138 8.38 -29.68 15.20
CA VAL A 138 7.46 -28.55 15.02
C VAL A 138 8.21 -27.23 15.16
N ASP A 139 9.08 -27.09 16.15
CA ASP A 139 9.92 -25.90 16.37
C ASP A 139 10.84 -25.63 15.16
N GLN A 140 11.51 -26.66 14.63
CA GLN A 140 12.35 -26.52 13.43
C GLN A 140 11.54 -26.14 12.18
N LEU A 141 10.28 -26.58 12.08
CA LEU A 141 9.40 -26.23 10.97
C LEU A 141 8.90 -24.79 11.08
N VAL A 142 8.47 -24.37 12.27
CA VAL A 142 7.91 -23.03 12.51
C VAL A 142 8.99 -21.94 12.43
N ARG A 143 10.22 -22.21 12.90
CA ARG A 143 11.37 -21.31 12.74
C ARG A 143 12.11 -21.45 11.42
N SER A 144 11.61 -22.25 10.49
CA SER A 144 12.23 -22.32 9.17
C SER A 144 11.91 -21.03 8.41
N GLN A 145 12.90 -20.52 7.66
CA GLN A 145 12.68 -19.33 6.84
C GLN A 145 12.06 -19.74 5.52
N ILE A 146 11.08 -18.99 5.04
CA ILE A 146 10.48 -19.21 3.74
C ILE A 146 11.32 -18.56 2.63
N ARG A 147 11.15 -19.07 1.40
CA ARG A 147 11.68 -18.52 0.16
C ARG A 147 10.55 -17.90 -0.68
N PRO A 148 10.15 -16.64 -0.41
CA PRO A 148 9.02 -16.00 -1.09
C PRO A 148 9.24 -15.89 -2.60
N GLU A 149 10.49 -15.88 -3.06
CA GLU A 149 10.87 -15.82 -4.46
C GLU A 149 10.30 -17.00 -5.27
N GLN A 150 10.08 -18.16 -4.64
CA GLN A 150 9.48 -19.31 -5.32
C GLN A 150 7.99 -19.15 -5.58
N PHE A 151 7.35 -18.15 -4.95
CA PHE A 151 5.92 -17.86 -5.06
C PHE A 151 5.63 -16.58 -5.86
N ALA A 152 6.65 -15.96 -6.46
CA ALA A 152 6.50 -14.70 -7.22
C ALA A 152 5.52 -14.79 -8.40
N TYR A 153 5.36 -15.99 -8.98
CA TYR A 153 4.44 -16.27 -10.08
C TYR A 153 3.13 -16.94 -9.63
N GLY A 154 2.85 -16.94 -8.32
CA GLY A 154 1.72 -17.61 -7.71
C GLY A 154 2.12 -18.87 -6.94
N VAL A 155 1.11 -19.54 -6.38
CA VAL A 155 1.30 -20.82 -5.67
C VAL A 155 1.62 -21.90 -6.71
N PRO A 156 2.76 -22.59 -6.61
CA PRO A 156 3.10 -23.66 -7.55
C PRO A 156 2.08 -24.79 -7.45
N ASP A 157 1.80 -25.47 -8.57
CA ASP A 157 0.96 -26.68 -8.62
C ASP A 157 1.74 -27.88 -8.04
N LEU A 158 2.06 -27.79 -6.75
CA LEU A 158 2.88 -28.73 -6.02
C LEU A 158 2.28 -28.91 -4.62
N HIS A 159 1.86 -30.13 -4.32
CA HIS A 159 1.24 -30.45 -3.03
C HIS A 159 2.28 -30.80 -1.97
N LEU A 160 1.91 -30.65 -0.70
CA LEU A 160 2.78 -30.98 0.42
C LEU A 160 3.20 -32.46 0.39
N LYS A 161 2.32 -33.34 -0.10
CA LYS A 161 2.63 -34.77 -0.29
C LYS A 161 3.84 -35.02 -1.20
N ASP A 162 4.06 -34.15 -2.19
CA ASP A 162 5.12 -34.28 -3.18
C ASP A 162 6.42 -33.64 -2.67
N ILE A 163 6.31 -32.62 -1.80
CA ILE A 163 7.44 -31.89 -1.20
C ILE A 163 8.00 -32.61 0.03
N ALA A 164 7.13 -33.13 0.91
CA ALA A 164 7.48 -33.61 2.25
C ALA A 164 8.59 -34.69 2.29
N CYS A 165 8.62 -35.57 1.29
CA CYS A 165 9.62 -36.65 1.19
C CYS A 165 10.89 -36.26 0.41
N SER A 166 10.89 -35.13 -0.29
CA SER A 166 12.00 -34.73 -1.17
C SER A 166 12.84 -33.65 -0.52
N GLN A 167 14.10 -33.94 -0.24
CA GLN A 167 15.03 -32.97 0.32
C GLN A 167 15.21 -31.74 -0.59
N THR A 168 15.36 -31.96 -1.89
CA THR A 168 15.59 -30.87 -2.86
C THR A 168 14.39 -29.96 -2.99
N LEU A 169 13.16 -30.50 -2.90
CA LEU A 169 11.95 -29.68 -2.93
C LEU A 169 11.76 -28.95 -1.60
N LEU A 170 12.07 -29.58 -0.47
CA LEU A 170 11.94 -28.93 0.83
C LEU A 170 12.92 -27.74 0.97
N GLU A 171 14.17 -27.89 0.55
CA GLU A 171 15.18 -26.80 0.53
C GLU A 171 14.86 -25.68 -0.46
N ARG A 172 14.07 -26.00 -1.49
CA ARG A 172 13.64 -25.02 -2.48
C ARG A 172 12.66 -24.01 -1.88
N PHE A 173 11.81 -24.42 -0.94
CA PHE A 173 10.79 -23.55 -0.34
C PHE A 173 11.14 -23.08 1.08
N LEU A 174 11.87 -23.90 1.85
CA LEU A 174 12.20 -23.65 3.25
C LEU A 174 13.71 -23.70 3.47
N ILE A 175 14.23 -22.75 4.23
CA ILE A 175 15.60 -22.71 4.73
C ILE A 175 15.54 -23.05 6.21
N PHE A 176 16.10 -24.20 6.58
CA PHE A 176 16.16 -24.60 7.98
C PHE A 176 17.36 -23.95 8.68
N PRO A 177 17.23 -23.52 9.94
CA PRO A 177 18.33 -22.98 10.72
C PRO A 177 19.43 -24.03 10.99
N SER A 178 19.09 -25.32 10.93
CA SER A 178 20.03 -26.42 11.08
C SER A 178 19.86 -27.48 9.99
N HIS A 179 20.98 -28.04 9.50
CA HIS A 179 20.95 -29.18 8.59
C HIS A 179 20.22 -30.38 9.21
N TRP A 180 20.35 -30.59 10.52
CA TRP A 180 19.61 -31.63 11.25
C TRP A 180 18.10 -31.38 11.26
N GLY A 181 17.65 -30.14 11.35
CA GLY A 181 16.24 -29.75 11.31
C GLY A 181 15.56 -30.19 10.02
N LEU A 182 16.22 -29.98 8.88
CA LEU A 182 15.75 -30.46 7.59
C LEU A 182 15.52 -31.98 7.59
N TYR A 183 16.50 -32.74 8.05
CA TYR A 183 16.40 -34.20 8.05
C TYR A 183 15.32 -34.68 9.02
N ALA A 184 15.20 -34.03 10.18
CA ALA A 184 14.18 -34.34 11.19
C ALA A 184 12.76 -34.10 10.64
N VAL A 185 12.52 -32.93 10.03
CA VAL A 185 11.23 -32.58 9.43
C VAL A 185 10.90 -33.50 8.26
N ARG A 186 11.85 -33.71 7.32
CA ARG A 186 11.65 -34.62 6.18
C ARG A 186 11.30 -36.03 6.65
N ASN A 187 12.07 -36.58 7.59
CA ASN A 187 11.84 -37.96 8.07
C ASN A 187 10.51 -38.10 8.81
N ALA A 188 10.13 -37.10 9.61
CA ALA A 188 8.87 -37.14 10.34
C ALA A 188 7.67 -36.98 9.40
N MET A 189 7.76 -36.08 8.41
CA MET A 189 6.69 -35.83 7.46
C MET A 189 6.55 -36.95 6.42
N CYS A 190 7.67 -37.56 5.97
CA CYS A 190 7.64 -38.60 4.93
C CYS A 190 7.03 -39.93 5.39
N VAL A 191 6.96 -40.17 6.71
CA VAL A 191 6.29 -41.33 7.28
C VAL A 191 4.76 -41.17 7.30
N LEU A 192 4.25 -39.94 7.16
CA LEU A 192 2.83 -39.66 7.21
C LEU A 192 2.12 -40.16 5.95
N THR A 193 0.84 -40.54 6.11
CA THR A 193 0.01 -40.92 4.98
C THR A 193 -0.34 -39.70 4.12
N PRO A 194 -0.56 -39.87 2.80
CA PRO A 194 -0.94 -38.76 1.93
C PRO A 194 -2.17 -37.98 2.39
N GLN A 195 -3.14 -38.65 3.02
CA GLN A 195 -4.34 -38.01 3.56
C GLN A 195 -4.02 -37.09 4.74
N ARG A 196 -3.08 -37.50 5.61
CA ARG A 196 -2.63 -36.65 6.72
C ARG A 196 -1.85 -35.44 6.20
N LEU A 197 -0.99 -35.64 5.21
CA LEU A 197 -0.24 -34.54 4.57
C LEU A 197 -1.19 -33.53 3.92
N GLN A 198 -2.26 -33.98 3.28
CA GLN A 198 -3.28 -33.09 2.73
C GLN A 198 -4.00 -32.28 3.82
N ILE A 199 -4.38 -32.89 4.94
CA ILE A 199 -5.02 -32.14 6.05
C ILE A 199 -4.05 -31.13 6.67
N ILE A 200 -2.75 -31.47 6.77
CA ILE A 200 -1.72 -30.54 7.23
C ILE A 200 -1.60 -29.36 6.27
N GLU A 201 -1.58 -29.62 4.97
CA GLU A 201 -1.56 -28.59 3.92
C GLU A 201 -2.79 -27.67 4.01
N ASP A 202 -3.99 -28.22 4.13
CA ASP A 202 -5.23 -27.44 4.26
C ASP A 202 -5.22 -26.57 5.53
N LYS A 203 -4.77 -27.13 6.66
CA LYS A 203 -4.65 -26.39 7.93
C LYS A 203 -3.57 -25.33 7.88
N PHE A 204 -2.47 -25.59 7.19
CA PHE A 204 -1.41 -24.62 6.97
C PHE A 204 -1.97 -23.43 6.20
N TYR A 205 -2.59 -23.64 5.03
CA TYR A 205 -3.21 -22.57 4.25
C TYR A 205 -4.29 -21.80 5.02
N ALA A 206 -5.11 -22.47 5.83
CA ALA A 206 -6.11 -21.80 6.67
C ALA A 206 -5.50 -20.94 7.79
N SER A 207 -4.29 -21.27 8.24
CA SER A 207 -3.57 -20.59 9.31
C SER A 207 -2.66 -19.46 8.82
N LEU A 208 -2.46 -19.30 7.52
CA LEU A 208 -1.66 -18.22 6.95
C LEU A 208 -2.37 -16.88 6.98
N ASP A 209 -1.61 -15.82 7.26
CA ASP A 209 -1.99 -14.42 7.11
C ASP A 209 -1.05 -13.73 6.09
N PHE A 210 -1.52 -13.61 4.85
CA PHE A 210 -0.77 -12.98 3.77
C PHE A 210 -0.49 -11.48 4.02
N PHE A 211 -1.26 -10.80 4.87
CA PHE A 211 -0.99 -9.40 5.19
C PHE A 211 0.25 -9.24 6.06
N LYS A 212 0.53 -10.22 6.94
CA LYS A 212 1.79 -10.25 7.69
C LYS A 212 2.98 -10.38 6.73
N LEU A 213 2.89 -11.27 5.74
CA LEU A 213 3.91 -11.42 4.69
C LEU A 213 4.19 -10.10 3.94
N PHE A 214 3.14 -9.36 3.54
CA PHE A 214 3.31 -8.11 2.81
C PHE A 214 3.97 -7.00 3.64
N ARG A 215 3.78 -7.00 4.96
CA ARG A 215 4.34 -5.99 5.87
C ARG A 215 5.82 -6.22 6.19
N LEU A 216 6.34 -7.43 6.04
CA LEU A 216 7.73 -7.74 6.36
C LEU A 216 8.73 -6.94 5.48
N VAL A 217 8.36 -6.59 4.24
CA VAL A 217 9.18 -5.73 3.36
C VAL A 217 9.16 -4.26 3.80
N THR A 218 8.14 -3.82 4.53
CA THR A 218 8.08 -2.44 5.05
C THR A 218 8.99 -2.20 6.25
N CYS A 219 9.40 -3.23 7.01
CA CYS A 219 10.39 -3.08 8.09
C CYS A 219 11.80 -2.72 7.56
N GLN A 220 12.20 -3.23 6.39
CA GLN A 220 13.51 -2.92 5.79
C GLN A 220 13.55 -1.48 5.23
N TRP A 221 12.46 -1.00 4.61
CA TRP A 221 12.40 0.37 4.04
C TRP A 221 12.55 1.45 5.12
N THR A 222 12.03 1.22 6.34
CA THR A 222 12.25 2.14 7.46
C THR A 222 13.67 2.08 8.00
N LEU A 223 14.31 0.91 8.05
CA LEU A 223 15.68 0.78 8.59
C LEU A 223 16.77 1.24 7.61
N GLN A 224 16.62 0.99 6.30
CA GLN A 224 17.57 1.50 5.29
C GLN A 224 17.49 3.02 5.14
N ASN A 225 16.30 3.63 5.29
CA ASN A 225 16.14 5.09 5.27
C ASN A 225 16.40 5.77 6.62
N ALA A 226 16.42 5.02 7.73
CA ALA A 226 16.90 5.50 9.02
C ALA A 226 18.44 5.49 9.06
N TRP A 227 19.08 4.41 8.60
CA TRP A 227 20.54 4.35 8.48
C TRP A 227 21.12 5.38 7.51
N SER A 228 20.44 5.66 6.39
CA SER A 228 20.89 6.69 5.45
C SER A 228 20.76 8.13 5.99
N ARG A 229 19.80 8.38 6.89
CA ARG A 229 19.67 9.68 7.59
C ARG A 229 20.69 9.84 8.73
N ASP A 230 20.99 8.77 9.45
CA ASP A 230 21.97 8.81 10.55
C ASP A 230 23.42 8.95 10.07
N THR A 231 23.72 8.54 8.83
CA THR A 231 25.03 8.81 8.20
C THR A 231 25.21 10.26 7.77
N PHE A 232 24.14 11.05 7.60
CA PHE A 232 24.25 12.47 7.19
C PHE A 232 24.42 13.43 8.36
N LEU A 233 24.07 13.01 9.60
CA LEU A 233 24.20 13.84 10.81
C LEU A 233 25.51 13.62 11.59
N LYS A 234 26.40 12.73 11.14
CA LYS A 234 27.73 12.53 11.74
C LYS A 234 28.88 13.25 11.04
N ASP A 235 28.61 13.90 9.90
CA ASP A 235 29.60 14.68 9.16
C ASP A 235 29.49 16.20 9.41
N GLU A 236 28.71 16.63 10.41
CA GLU A 236 28.49 18.03 10.77
C GLU A 236 28.76 18.35 12.27
N LEU A 237 29.76 17.68 12.87
CA LEU A 237 30.35 18.04 14.18
C LEU A 237 31.86 17.77 14.23
#